data_AF-A0A9R0E0K6-F1
#
_entry.id   AF-A0A9R0E0K6-F1
#
_cell.length_a   1.000
_cell.length_b   1.000
_cell.length_c   1.000
_cell.angle_alpha   90.00
_cell.angle_beta   90.00
_cell.angle_gamma   90.00
#
_symmetry.space_group_name_H-M   'P 1'
#
loop_
_entity.id
_entity.type
_entity.pdbx_description
1 polymer ?
#
loop_
_entity_poly.entity_id
_entity_poly.type
_entity_poly.pdbx_seq_one_letter_code
_entity_poly.pdbx_strand_id
1 'polypeptide(L)'
;MCRKQVAAIILPLVLASLTGYSSEALSTFGVSNTKAPSAAPTPPPARPCSRQAECAGISSSSCVRTHYDPVTRCLCGDNQPPVNGQCDSQTKALYHVCANSDECNDGLICGTPNITGTTPLHLRVHPPSEKICLCDADSGFTEKEHACNDADILKTSLIAIFVVSCMRKILAN
;
A
#
# COMPACT_ATOMS: atom_id res chain seq x y z
N MET A 1 -25.70 25.10 -22.85
CA MET A 1 -24.39 25.79 -22.96
C MET A 1 -23.35 25.04 -22.12
N CYS A 2 -22.77 23.95 -22.64
CA CYS A 2 -21.59 23.29 -22.08
C CYS A 2 -20.52 23.31 -23.16
N ARG A 3 -19.84 24.44 -23.31
CA ARG A 3 -18.66 24.52 -24.16
C ARG A 3 -17.86 25.74 -23.76
N LYS A 4 -16.57 25.48 -23.51
CA LYS A 4 -15.46 26.42 -23.32
C LYS A 4 -15.41 27.06 -21.94
N GLN A 5 -14.38 26.75 -21.15
CA GLN A 5 -13.28 27.70 -20.92
C GLN A 5 -11.99 26.92 -20.63
N VAL A 6 -11.05 27.06 -21.57
CA VAL A 6 -9.64 26.72 -21.44
C VAL A 6 -8.93 28.04 -21.12
N ALA A 7 -7.83 27.94 -20.37
CA ALA A 7 -6.65 28.80 -20.40
C ALA A 7 -6.35 29.60 -19.11
N ALA A 8 -5.28 29.14 -18.47
CA ALA A 8 -4.08 29.91 -18.14
C ALA A 8 -4.21 31.08 -17.15
N ILE A 9 -3.74 30.84 -15.91
CA ILE A 9 -3.12 31.90 -15.10
C ILE A 9 -1.75 31.39 -14.66
N ILE A 10 -0.74 32.03 -15.25
CA ILE A 10 0.69 31.81 -15.08
C ILE A 10 1.18 32.61 -13.87
N LEU A 11 1.91 31.92 -12.99
CA LEU A 11 2.83 32.42 -11.96
C LEU A 11 3.92 33.32 -12.60
N PRO A 12 4.24 34.53 -12.08
CA PRO A 12 5.38 34.61 -11.15
C PRO A 12 5.39 35.79 -10.16
N LEU A 13 5.87 35.55 -8.94
CA LEU A 13 6.52 36.59 -8.14
C LEU A 13 7.65 35.95 -7.33
N VAL A 14 8.88 36.26 -7.78
CA VAL A 14 10.15 35.85 -7.20
C VAL A 14 10.84 37.12 -6.71
N LEU A 15 11.59 36.97 -5.60
CA LEU A 15 12.60 37.88 -5.02
C LEU A 15 12.11 39.09 -4.20
N ALA A 16 12.36 39.06 -2.90
CA ALA A 16 13.59 39.58 -2.28
C ALA A 16 13.41 39.80 -0.76
N SER A 17 14.53 39.76 -0.03
CA SER A 17 14.72 40.21 1.37
C SER A 17 14.36 39.15 2.44
N LEU A 18 15.20 38.75 3.42
CA LEU A 18 16.37 39.39 4.05
C LEU A 18 17.36 38.33 4.61
N THR A 19 18.61 38.48 4.19
CA THR A 19 19.89 38.43 4.94
C THR A 19 19.94 37.86 6.36
N GLY A 20 20.88 36.93 6.56
CA GLY A 20 21.44 36.55 7.86
C GLY A 20 22.69 35.66 7.72
N TYR A 21 23.69 36.09 6.96
CA TYR A 21 25.03 35.48 7.03
C TYR A 21 25.75 36.03 8.26
N SER A 22 26.15 35.13 9.15
CA SER A 22 27.26 35.38 10.07
C SER A 22 28.11 34.12 10.09
N SER A 23 29.27 34.25 9.44
CA SER A 23 30.39 33.32 9.53
C SER A 23 31.09 33.59 10.84
N GLU A 24 31.33 32.57 11.67
CA GLU A 24 32.46 32.54 12.61
C GLU A 24 32.92 31.08 12.70
N ALA A 25 34.09 30.82 12.15
CA ALA A 25 34.80 29.57 12.27
C ALA A 25 35.50 29.51 13.64
N LEU A 26 35.32 28.42 14.39
CA LEU A 26 36.33 27.98 15.35
C LEU A 26 36.93 26.66 14.86
N SER A 27 38.10 26.80 14.26
CA SER A 27 39.04 25.71 13.99
C SER A 27 39.50 25.12 15.33
N THR A 28 39.06 23.91 15.66
CA THR A 28 39.73 23.10 16.67
C THR A 28 40.57 22.04 15.93
N PHE A 29 41.89 22.15 16.07
CA PHE A 29 42.82 21.08 15.73
C PHE A 29 42.61 19.93 16.71
N GLY A 30 41.61 19.10 16.44
CA GLY A 30 41.44 17.80 17.06
C GLY A 30 41.49 16.76 15.95
N VAL A 31 42.46 15.85 16.02
CA VAL A 31 42.49 14.63 15.20
C VAL A 31 41.21 13.85 15.49
N SER A 32 40.16 14.10 14.70
CA SER A 32 38.96 13.28 14.69
C SER A 32 39.14 12.20 13.64
N ASN A 33 39.43 10.99 14.10
CA ASN A 33 39.23 9.79 13.31
C ASN A 33 37.71 9.65 13.09
N THR A 34 37.16 10.37 12.11
CA THR A 34 35.77 10.22 11.70
C THR A 34 35.66 8.92 10.91
N LYS A 35 35.61 7.79 11.61
CA LYS A 35 34.97 6.60 11.07
C LYS A 35 33.54 7.06 10.76
N ALA A 36 33.16 7.01 9.48
CA ALA A 36 31.77 7.24 9.06
C ALA A 36 30.84 6.46 10.01
N PRO A 37 29.69 7.02 10.42
CA PRO A 37 28.74 6.29 11.25
C PRO A 37 28.52 4.93 10.59
N SER A 38 28.92 3.86 11.28
CA SER A 38 28.66 2.52 10.80
C SER A 38 27.15 2.45 10.65
N ALA A 39 26.66 2.30 9.42
CA ALA A 39 25.25 2.07 9.17
C ALA A 39 24.80 0.98 10.15
N ALA A 40 23.74 1.27 10.91
CA ALA A 40 23.15 0.26 11.78
C ALA A 40 22.88 -1.00 10.94
N PRO A 41 23.15 -2.21 11.44
CA PRO A 41 22.90 -3.43 10.69
C PRO A 41 21.44 -3.41 10.21
N THR A 42 21.25 -3.50 8.89
CA THR A 42 19.91 -3.64 8.33
C THR A 42 19.30 -4.91 8.94
N PRO A 43 18.07 -4.87 9.48
CA PRO A 43 17.45 -6.04 10.06
C PRO A 43 17.48 -7.18 9.04
N PRO A 44 17.78 -8.42 9.47
CA PRO A 44 17.87 -9.55 8.56
C PRO A 44 16.53 -9.73 7.84
N PRO A 45 16.54 -10.02 6.53
CA PRO A 45 15.31 -10.23 5.78
C PRO A 45 14.50 -11.37 6.38
N ALA A 46 13.18 -11.29 6.26
CA ALA A 46 12.28 -12.32 6.73
C ALA A 46 12.61 -13.70 6.13
N ARG A 47 12.26 -14.75 6.88
CA ARG A 47 12.52 -16.14 6.48
C ARG A 47 11.81 -16.46 5.15
N PRO A 48 12.50 -17.03 4.15
CA PRO A 48 11.86 -17.47 2.91
C PRO A 48 10.94 -18.66 3.16
N CYS A 49 9.90 -18.77 2.35
CA CYS A 49 8.91 -19.85 2.45
C CYS A 49 8.42 -20.28 1.06
N SER A 50 8.04 -21.55 0.92
CA SER A 50 7.40 -22.08 -0.28
C SER A 50 5.91 -22.35 -0.13
N ARG A 51 5.44 -22.42 1.12
CA ARG A 51 4.06 -22.73 1.51
C ARG A 51 3.77 -22.17 2.89
N GLN A 52 2.50 -21.90 3.18
CA GLN A 52 2.08 -21.33 4.46
C GLN A 52 2.57 -22.11 5.70
N ALA A 53 2.61 -23.44 5.63
CA ALA A 53 3.05 -24.30 6.74
C ALA A 53 4.48 -23.98 7.24
N GLU A 54 5.33 -23.40 6.41
CA GLU A 54 6.70 -23.02 6.81
C GLU A 54 6.73 -21.81 7.74
N CYS A 55 5.65 -21.02 7.79
CA CYS A 55 5.48 -19.85 8.64
C CYS A 55 4.78 -20.15 9.97
N ALA A 56 4.36 -21.40 10.22
CA ALA A 56 3.61 -21.79 11.42
C ALA A 56 4.32 -21.51 12.76
N GLY A 57 5.65 -21.34 12.77
CA GLY A 57 6.42 -20.99 13.96
C GLY A 57 6.45 -19.49 14.29
N ILE A 58 5.82 -18.65 13.46
CA ILE A 58 5.80 -17.19 13.61
C ILE A 58 4.32 -16.78 13.66
N SER A 59 3.89 -16.34 14.84
CA SER A 59 2.48 -16.03 15.09
C SER A 59 2.00 -14.88 14.20
N SER A 60 0.80 -15.02 13.62
CA SER A 60 0.16 -14.02 12.74
C SER A 60 0.95 -13.67 11.46
N SER A 61 1.88 -14.53 11.03
CA SER A 61 2.59 -14.36 9.76
C SER A 61 2.01 -15.21 8.62
N SER A 62 2.19 -14.75 7.39
CA SER A 62 1.79 -15.47 6.18
C SER A 62 2.95 -15.61 5.21
N CYS A 63 2.95 -16.69 4.43
CA CYS A 63 3.87 -16.87 3.33
C CYS A 63 3.37 -16.07 2.13
N VAL A 64 3.93 -14.89 1.92
CA VAL A 64 3.46 -13.95 0.89
C VAL A 64 4.61 -13.46 0.02
N ARG A 65 4.27 -12.99 -1.18
CA ARG A 65 5.18 -12.29 -2.08
C ARG A 65 4.75 -10.84 -2.22
N THR A 66 5.68 -9.92 -2.11
CA THR A 66 5.43 -8.49 -2.32
C THR A 66 5.85 -8.07 -3.72
N HIS A 67 5.42 -6.90 -4.19
CA HIS A 67 5.77 -6.41 -5.53
C HIS A 67 7.26 -6.09 -5.70
N TYR A 68 7.95 -5.75 -4.61
CA TYR A 68 9.36 -5.37 -4.61
C TYR A 68 10.30 -6.56 -4.36
N ASP A 69 9.76 -7.72 -3.99
CA ASP A 69 10.54 -8.89 -3.60
C ASP A 69 10.14 -10.12 -4.41
N PRO A 70 11.05 -10.70 -5.20
CA PRO A 70 10.72 -11.89 -5.96
C PRO A 70 10.65 -13.15 -5.10
N VAL A 71 11.04 -13.11 -3.84
CA VAL A 71 11.03 -14.28 -2.96
C VAL A 71 9.82 -14.21 -2.04
N THR A 72 9.09 -15.32 -1.92
CA THR A 72 8.04 -15.48 -0.93
C THR A 72 8.67 -15.63 0.46
N ARG A 73 8.18 -14.85 1.43
CA ARG A 73 8.71 -14.80 2.79
C ARG A 73 7.58 -14.83 3.81
N CYS A 74 7.90 -15.30 5.02
CA CYS A 74 7.00 -15.21 6.16
C CYS A 74 6.96 -13.77 6.66
N LEU A 75 5.93 -13.02 6.28
CA LEU A 75 5.75 -11.61 6.64
C LEU A 75 4.54 -11.44 7.56
N CYS A 76 4.56 -10.39 8.35
CA CYS A 76 3.43 -9.94 9.15
C CYS A 76 2.36 -9.29 8.27
N GLY A 77 1.16 -9.08 8.83
CA GLY A 77 0.02 -8.55 8.09
C GLY A 77 0.26 -7.20 7.40
N ASP A 78 1.23 -6.41 7.85
CA ASP A 78 1.68 -5.15 7.26
C ASP A 78 2.79 -5.30 6.19
N ASN A 79 3.10 -6.53 5.80
CA ASN A 79 4.23 -6.92 4.94
C ASN A 79 5.61 -6.62 5.53
N GLN A 80 5.73 -6.41 6.84
CA GLN A 80 7.03 -6.28 7.50
C GLN A 80 7.57 -7.63 7.97
N PRO A 81 8.90 -7.76 8.10
CA PRO A 81 9.51 -8.90 8.77
C PRO A 81 9.05 -9.00 10.24
N PRO A 82 8.84 -10.21 10.77
CA PRO A 82 8.53 -10.41 12.18
C PRO A 82 9.70 -9.98 13.06
N VAL A 83 9.39 -9.30 14.17
CA VAL A 83 10.38 -8.89 15.17
C VAL A 83 10.42 -9.97 16.25
N ASN A 84 11.60 -10.58 16.47
CA ASN A 84 11.78 -11.67 17.43
C ASN A 84 10.80 -12.85 17.24
N GLY A 85 10.39 -13.12 15.99
CA GLY A 85 9.45 -14.20 15.66
C GLY A 85 7.98 -13.88 15.97
N GLN A 86 7.65 -12.61 16.22
CA GLN A 86 6.28 -12.14 16.46
C GLN A 86 5.89 -11.02 15.50
N CYS A 87 4.58 -10.91 15.28
CA CYS A 87 3.96 -9.88 14.48
C CYS A 87 3.03 -9.05 15.36
N ASP A 88 3.20 -7.73 15.31
CA ASP A 88 2.37 -6.78 16.06
C ASP A 88 1.18 -6.25 15.23
N SER A 89 1.17 -6.51 13.92
CA SER A 89 0.10 -6.05 13.02
C SER A 89 -1.23 -6.70 13.37
N GLN A 90 -2.22 -5.86 13.69
CA GLN A 90 -3.59 -6.30 13.97
C GLN A 90 -4.37 -6.60 12.68
N THR A 91 -4.09 -5.83 11.63
CA THR A 91 -4.73 -6.00 10.33
C THR A 91 -3.79 -6.67 9.33
N LYS A 92 -4.37 -7.22 8.28
CA LYS A 92 -3.72 -8.05 7.28
C LYS A 92 -3.92 -7.45 5.89
N ALA A 93 -2.81 -7.24 5.19
CA ALA A 93 -2.80 -6.78 3.82
C ALA A 93 -3.20 -7.91 2.85
N LEU A 94 -3.24 -7.56 1.57
CA LEU A 94 -3.53 -8.48 0.47
C LEU A 94 -2.65 -9.76 0.54
N TYR A 95 -3.28 -10.91 0.26
CA TYR A 95 -2.73 -12.28 0.28
C TYR A 95 -2.39 -12.88 1.64
N HIS A 96 -2.51 -12.16 2.73
CA HIS A 96 -2.30 -12.74 4.06
C HIS A 96 -3.44 -13.69 4.43
N VAL A 97 -3.10 -14.76 5.15
CA VAL A 97 -4.08 -15.74 5.64
C VAL A 97 -4.96 -15.09 6.70
N CYS A 98 -6.26 -15.30 6.58
CA CYS A 98 -7.29 -14.74 7.46
C CYS A 98 -8.30 -15.81 7.86
N ALA A 99 -8.92 -15.65 9.03
CA ALA A 99 -10.12 -16.43 9.37
C ALA A 99 -11.40 -15.66 9.01
N ASN A 100 -11.39 -14.35 9.25
CA ASN A 100 -12.52 -13.46 9.04
C ASN A 100 -12.11 -12.16 8.32
N SER A 101 -13.10 -11.46 7.77
CA SER A 101 -12.85 -10.24 6.98
C SER A 101 -12.46 -9.03 7.83
N ASP A 102 -12.77 -9.01 9.13
CA ASP A 102 -12.36 -7.96 10.07
C ASP A 102 -10.85 -7.96 10.36
N GLU A 103 -10.16 -9.05 10.05
CA GLU A 103 -8.71 -9.12 10.13
C GLU A 103 -8.03 -8.47 8.91
N CYS A 104 -8.75 -8.27 7.81
CA CYS A 104 -8.20 -7.71 6.59
C CYS A 104 -8.31 -6.17 6.59
N ASN A 105 -7.34 -5.50 5.95
CA ASN A 105 -7.39 -4.05 5.74
C ASN A 105 -8.62 -3.63 4.91
N ASP A 106 -8.95 -2.34 4.96
CA ASP A 106 -10.05 -1.76 4.19
C ASP A 106 -9.98 -2.10 2.69
N GLY A 107 -11.14 -2.39 2.09
CA GLY A 107 -11.24 -2.81 0.69
C GLY A 107 -10.84 -4.26 0.43
N LEU A 108 -10.56 -5.04 1.48
CA LEU A 108 -10.29 -6.47 1.41
C LEU A 108 -11.41 -7.29 2.06
N ILE A 109 -11.59 -8.51 1.54
CA ILE A 109 -12.48 -9.53 2.08
C ILE A 109 -11.71 -10.83 2.30
N CYS A 110 -12.03 -11.57 3.36
CA CYS A 110 -11.42 -12.86 3.62
C CYS A 110 -12.10 -13.96 2.78
N GLY A 111 -11.38 -14.53 1.82
CA GLY A 111 -11.94 -15.47 0.87
C GLY A 111 -10.94 -16.49 0.34
N THR A 112 -11.45 -17.56 -0.27
CA THR A 112 -10.59 -18.56 -0.91
C THR A 112 -10.07 -18.03 -2.25
N PRO A 113 -8.75 -18.05 -2.50
CA PRO A 113 -8.20 -17.62 -3.78
C PRO A 113 -8.64 -18.55 -4.90
N ASN A 114 -8.95 -17.99 -6.07
CA ASN A 114 -9.26 -18.78 -7.25
C ASN A 114 -7.97 -19.31 -7.92
N ILE A 115 -7.45 -20.41 -7.39
CA ILE A 115 -6.21 -21.05 -7.87
C ILE A 115 -6.54 -22.01 -9.01
N THR A 116 -6.42 -21.53 -10.24
CA THR A 116 -6.45 -22.32 -11.49
C THR A 116 -5.03 -22.51 -12.04
N GLY A 117 -4.86 -23.33 -13.08
CA GLY A 117 -3.53 -23.61 -13.67
C GLY A 117 -2.75 -22.37 -14.15
N THR A 118 -3.44 -21.26 -14.43
CA THR A 118 -2.85 -19.97 -14.86
C THR A 118 -2.65 -18.98 -13.72
N THR A 119 -2.90 -19.39 -12.48
CA THR A 119 -2.82 -18.48 -11.33
C THR A 119 -1.40 -17.95 -11.12
N PRO A 120 -1.25 -16.65 -10.82
CA PRO A 120 0.03 -16.02 -10.53
C PRO A 120 0.85 -16.76 -9.48
N LEU A 121 2.17 -16.71 -9.61
CA LEU A 121 3.10 -17.43 -8.72
C LEU A 121 2.88 -17.08 -7.23
N HIS A 122 2.54 -15.83 -6.93
CA HIS A 122 2.33 -15.36 -5.55
C HIS A 122 1.10 -15.95 -4.86
N LEU A 123 0.15 -16.53 -5.61
CA LEU A 123 -1.04 -17.18 -5.07
C LEU A 123 -0.85 -18.71 -4.93
N ARG A 124 0.19 -19.29 -5.55
CA ARG A 124 0.44 -20.75 -5.52
C ARG A 124 1.02 -21.26 -4.19
N VAL A 125 1.49 -20.36 -3.33
CA VAL A 125 2.00 -20.71 -1.99
C VAL A 125 0.88 -21.06 -1.00
N HIS A 126 -0.34 -20.63 -1.31
CA HIS A 126 -1.52 -20.94 -0.53
C HIS A 126 -2.22 -22.19 -1.08
N PRO A 127 -2.65 -23.12 -0.23
CA PRO A 127 -3.55 -24.18 -0.64
C PRO A 127 -4.91 -23.58 -1.05
N PRO A 128 -5.64 -24.22 -1.99
CA PRO A 128 -6.92 -23.72 -2.50
C PRO A 128 -8.04 -23.66 -1.44
N SER A 129 -7.86 -24.37 -0.31
CA SER A 129 -8.80 -24.36 0.82
C SER A 129 -8.52 -23.25 1.84
N GLU A 130 -7.36 -22.59 1.76
CA GLU A 130 -6.97 -21.56 2.73
C GLU A 130 -7.56 -20.22 2.33
N LYS A 131 -8.16 -19.53 3.29
CA LYS A 131 -8.70 -18.19 3.05
C LYS A 131 -7.59 -17.16 3.23
N ILE A 132 -7.55 -16.20 2.32
CA ILE A 132 -6.63 -15.07 2.35
C ILE A 132 -7.40 -13.78 2.14
N CYS A 133 -6.80 -12.66 2.54
CA CYS A 133 -7.33 -11.34 2.24
C CYS A 133 -7.21 -11.08 0.74
N LEU A 134 -8.34 -10.86 0.08
CA LEU A 134 -8.48 -10.59 -1.35
C LEU A 134 -9.17 -9.24 -1.54
N CYS A 135 -9.00 -8.58 -2.68
CA CYS A 135 -9.78 -7.37 -2.96
C CYS A 135 -11.28 -7.69 -2.96
N ASP A 136 -12.06 -6.84 -2.28
CA ASP A 136 -13.52 -6.97 -2.24
C ASP A 136 -14.14 -6.52 -3.57
N ALA A 137 -14.25 -7.48 -4.49
CA ALA A 137 -14.83 -7.24 -5.81
C ALA A 137 -16.32 -6.87 -5.76
N ASP A 138 -17.05 -7.28 -4.72
CA ASP A 138 -18.47 -6.96 -4.55
C ASP A 138 -18.65 -5.48 -4.17
N SER A 139 -17.70 -4.94 -3.41
CA SER A 139 -17.60 -3.50 -3.12
C SER A 139 -16.89 -2.70 -4.22
N GLY A 140 -16.48 -3.34 -5.32
CA GLY A 140 -15.85 -2.69 -6.49
C GLY A 140 -14.34 -2.51 -6.41
N PHE A 141 -13.66 -3.15 -5.44
CA PHE A 141 -12.21 -3.18 -5.36
C PHE A 141 -11.66 -4.28 -6.28
N THR A 142 -10.68 -3.95 -7.11
CA THR A 142 -10.01 -4.90 -8.01
C THR A 142 -8.51 -4.90 -7.76
N GLU A 143 -7.88 -6.05 -7.99
CA GLU A 143 -6.44 -6.14 -7.80
C GLU A 143 -5.70 -5.45 -8.97
N LYS A 144 -4.79 -4.53 -8.65
CA LYS A 144 -3.86 -3.92 -9.60
C LYS A 144 -2.49 -3.75 -8.93
N GLU A 145 -1.45 -4.32 -9.55
CA GLU A 145 -0.05 -4.16 -9.11
C GLU A 145 0.19 -4.57 -7.64
N HIS A 146 -0.41 -5.69 -7.18
CA HIS A 146 -0.32 -6.18 -5.79
C HIS A 146 -0.93 -5.25 -4.73
N ALA A 147 -1.87 -4.40 -5.13
CA ALA A 147 -2.73 -3.63 -4.26
C ALA A 147 -4.17 -3.69 -4.77
N CYS A 148 -5.14 -3.36 -3.91
CA CYS A 148 -6.51 -3.15 -4.38
C CYS A 148 -6.64 -1.70 -4.81
N ASN A 149 -7.11 -1.46 -6.03
CA ASN A 149 -7.45 -0.10 -6.42
C ASN A 149 -8.62 0.38 -5.56
N ASP A 150 -8.62 1.65 -5.20
CA ASP A 150 -9.79 2.27 -4.61
C ASP A 150 -10.99 2.04 -5.53
N ALA A 151 -12.10 1.56 -4.95
CA ALA A 151 -13.36 1.46 -5.65
C ALA A 151 -13.70 2.86 -6.18
N ASP A 152 -13.87 2.95 -7.50
CA ASP A 152 -14.15 4.18 -8.24
C ASP A 152 -15.63 4.61 -7.98
N ILE A 153 -15.97 4.88 -6.71
CA ILE A 153 -17.29 5.31 -6.22
C ILE A 153 -17.65 6.72 -6.76
N LEU A 154 -16.82 7.30 -7.63
CA LEU A 154 -17.06 8.59 -8.26
C LEU A 154 -17.90 8.53 -9.55
N LYS A 155 -18.15 7.35 -10.13
CA LYS A 155 -18.84 7.27 -11.43
C LYS A 155 -20.37 7.37 -11.35
N THR A 156 -20.99 6.96 -10.24
CA THR A 156 -22.45 7.07 -10.06
C THR A 156 -22.91 8.45 -9.59
N SER A 157 -22.05 9.22 -8.91
CA SER A 157 -22.42 10.54 -8.36
C SER A 157 -22.55 11.61 -9.45
N LEU A 158 -21.66 11.62 -10.45
CA LEU A 158 -21.67 12.65 -11.49
C LEU A 158 -22.91 12.56 -12.39
N ILE A 159 -23.35 11.35 -12.77
CA ILE A 159 -24.55 11.16 -13.60
C ILE A 159 -25.80 11.67 -12.86
N ALA A 160 -25.93 11.39 -11.55
CA ALA A 160 -27.03 11.86 -10.74
C ALA A 160 -27.06 13.39 -10.63
N ILE A 161 -25.91 14.05 -10.43
CA ILE A 161 -25.82 15.52 -10.35
C ILE A 161 -26.16 16.18 -11.70
N PHE A 162 -25.70 15.62 -12.81
CA PHE A 162 -26.02 16.11 -14.15
C PHE A 162 -27.52 15.94 -14.47
N VAL A 163 -28.12 14.79 -14.15
CA VAL A 163 -29.55 14.56 -14.39
C VAL A 163 -30.43 15.46 -13.51
N VAL A 164 -30.12 15.60 -12.22
CA VAL A 164 -30.89 16.48 -11.32
C VAL A 164 -30.73 17.95 -11.71
N SER A 165 -29.54 18.38 -12.12
CA SER A 165 -29.31 19.75 -12.60
C SER A 165 -30.01 20.03 -13.92
N CYS A 166 -30.06 19.05 -14.85
CA CYS A 166 -30.83 19.17 -16.08
C CYS A 166 -32.34 19.24 -15.82
N MET A 167 -32.87 18.38 -14.95
CA MET A 167 -34.30 18.36 -14.61
C MET A 167 -34.76 19.66 -13.93
N ARG A 168 -33.96 20.20 -12.99
CA ARG A 168 -34.27 21.49 -12.34
C ARG A 168 -34.26 22.66 -13.33
N LYS A 169 -33.39 22.63 -14.34
CA LYS A 169 -33.32 23.69 -15.36
C LYS A 169 -34.47 23.64 -16.37
N ILE A 170 -35.06 22.46 -16.58
CA ILE A 170 -36.23 22.27 -17.46
C ILE A 170 -37.54 22.65 -16.74
N LEU A 171 -37.64 22.44 -15.42
CA LEU A 171 -38.82 22.85 -14.64
C LEU A 171 -38.86 24.34 -14.27
N ALA A 172 -37.73 25.05 -14.39
CA ALA A 172 -37.62 26.47 -14.04
C ALA A 172 -37.69 27.43 -15.24
N ASN A 173 -38.03 26.90 -16.43
CA ASN A 173 -38.29 27.66 -17.67
C ASN A 173 -39.65 27.23 -18.23
#